data_AF-A0A7X5N0L4-F1
#
_entry.id   AF-A0A7X5N0L4-F1
#
_cell.length_a   1.000
_cell.length_b   1.000
_cell.length_c   1.000
_cell.angle_alpha   90.00
_cell.angle_beta   90.00
_cell.angle_gamma   90.00
#
_symmetry.space_group_name_H-M   'P 1'
#
loop_
_entity.id
_entity.type
_entity.pdbx_description
1 polymer ?
#
loop_
_entity_poly.entity_id
_entity_poly.type
_entity_poly.pdbx_seq_one_letter_code
_entity_poly.pdbx_strand_id
1 'polypeptide(L)'
;ITVERGEPVRVRHSHISITGWAEQDRYLGQDLKQFEPREGQVFSHPQYEASKVRITRRLAERGYFDADFTQRRVAITRAEHAADIDLNWDSGRRYDMGKVRFDYDYFRDGLFDPLVYWEEGSYYHEGKLDRLRESLTKLDYFSTIDIQPKPEEADDQGRVPVDVKLTRAKRTVYTAGLSYGSESGAGVRGGVERRYVNSRGHKMDTQLDYAQNRKSLTTSYRVPAFRWLDGWYTASARLYDEQTDYIDLRNVKLTGSRSGQINERWSAIASINALRERWRFSSGDDFEGAVYETSTLIYPQLQANYVNVDDRLFPR
;
A
#
# COMPACT_ATOMS: atom_id res chain seq x y z
N ILE A 1 -6.09 28.26 -39.70
CA ILE A 1 -7.52 27.86 -39.75
C ILE A 1 -8.21 28.63 -38.63
N THR A 2 -9.04 29.61 -38.99
CA THR A 2 -9.86 30.36 -38.02
C THR A 2 -11.22 29.66 -37.96
N VAL A 3 -11.59 29.12 -36.80
CA VAL A 3 -12.85 28.39 -36.59
C VAL A 3 -13.77 29.23 -35.71
N GLU A 4 -14.92 29.62 -36.25
CA GLU A 4 -16.01 30.22 -35.47
C GLU A 4 -16.85 29.11 -34.84
N ARG A 5 -16.98 29.13 -33.51
CA ARG A 5 -17.52 27.99 -32.74
C ARG A 5 -19.04 27.93 -32.63
N GLY A 6 -19.76 28.93 -33.14
CA GLY A 6 -21.22 29.00 -33.06
C GLY A 6 -21.76 28.98 -31.63
N GLU A 7 -23.09 28.86 -31.49
CA GLU A 7 -23.75 28.74 -30.19
C GLU A 7 -23.65 27.29 -29.65
N PRO A 8 -23.20 27.09 -28.40
CA PRO A 8 -22.99 25.76 -27.85
C PRO A 8 -24.32 25.07 -27.53
N VAL A 9 -24.36 23.75 -27.73
CA VAL A 9 -25.47 22.90 -27.27
C VAL A 9 -25.49 22.87 -25.75
N ARG A 10 -26.66 23.04 -25.13
CA ARG A 10 -26.86 22.98 -23.67
C ARG A 10 -27.77 21.83 -23.28
N VAL A 11 -27.55 21.26 -22.10
CA VAL A 11 -28.43 20.21 -21.57
C VAL A 11 -29.76 20.85 -21.19
N ARG A 12 -30.84 20.40 -21.82
CA ARG A 12 -32.20 20.85 -21.53
C ARG A 12 -32.87 19.95 -20.49
N HIS A 13 -32.81 18.64 -20.70
CA HIS A 13 -33.35 17.64 -19.78
C HIS A 13 -32.29 16.60 -19.45
N SER A 14 -32.23 16.19 -18.17
CA SER A 14 -31.34 15.14 -17.70
C SER A 14 -32.08 14.19 -16.76
N HIS A 15 -32.43 13.01 -17.28
CA HIS A 15 -32.99 11.92 -16.48
C HIS A 15 -31.92 10.86 -16.24
N ILE A 16 -31.49 10.75 -14.99
CA ILE A 16 -30.42 9.85 -14.58
C ILE A 16 -30.86 9.12 -13.32
N SER A 17 -31.03 7.81 -13.41
CA SER A 17 -31.51 7.00 -12.28
C SER A 17 -30.85 5.64 -12.20
N ILE A 18 -30.88 5.04 -11.01
CA ILE A 18 -30.46 3.67 -10.78
C ILE A 18 -31.63 2.96 -10.09
N THR A 19 -32.09 1.86 -10.68
CA THR A 19 -33.10 0.98 -10.11
C THR A 19 -32.46 -0.28 -9.54
N GLY A 20 -33.23 -1.07 -8.78
CA GLY A 20 -32.73 -2.28 -8.13
C GLY A 20 -32.12 -1.99 -6.75
N TRP A 21 -31.24 -2.87 -6.28
CA TRP A 21 -30.74 -2.80 -4.90
C TRP A 21 -29.87 -1.57 -4.61
N ALA A 22 -29.24 -1.01 -5.64
CA ALA A 22 -28.41 0.18 -5.51
C ALA A 22 -29.19 1.49 -5.30
N GLU A 23 -30.52 1.49 -5.46
CA GLU A 23 -31.35 2.69 -5.28
C GLU A 23 -31.21 3.27 -3.86
N GLN A 24 -31.05 2.39 -2.87
CA GLN A 24 -30.88 2.76 -1.46
C GLN A 24 -29.41 3.02 -1.09
N ASP A 25 -28.48 2.88 -2.04
CA ASP A 25 -27.07 3.07 -1.78
C ASP A 25 -26.70 4.55 -1.75
N ARG A 26 -26.50 5.07 -0.53
CA ARG A 26 -26.20 6.50 -0.30
C ARG A 26 -25.04 7.02 -1.15
N TYR A 27 -24.01 6.22 -1.40
CA TYR A 27 -22.84 6.66 -2.15
C TYR A 27 -23.14 6.81 -3.64
N LEU A 28 -23.87 5.85 -4.23
CA LEU A 28 -24.33 5.95 -5.61
C LEU A 28 -25.32 7.10 -5.79
N GLY A 29 -26.20 7.33 -4.82
CA GLY A 29 -27.07 8.52 -4.80
C GLY A 29 -26.30 9.85 -4.78
N GLN A 30 -25.11 9.90 -4.16
CA GLN A 30 -24.24 11.08 -4.22
C GLN A 30 -23.56 11.21 -5.58
N ASP A 31 -23.09 10.11 -6.17
CA ASP A 31 -22.45 10.11 -7.49
C ASP A 31 -23.41 10.54 -8.60
N LEU A 32 -24.69 10.15 -8.51
CA LEU A 32 -25.76 10.60 -9.40
C LEU A 32 -25.99 12.12 -9.29
N LYS A 33 -26.02 12.68 -8.07
CA LYS A 33 -26.15 14.12 -7.85
C LYS A 33 -24.96 14.94 -8.36
N GLN A 34 -23.80 14.29 -8.50
CA GLN A 34 -22.58 14.89 -9.05
C GLN A 34 -22.39 14.57 -10.55
N PHE A 35 -23.41 14.01 -11.21
CA PHE A 35 -23.33 13.76 -12.64
C PHE A 35 -23.17 15.07 -13.41
N GLU A 36 -22.23 15.08 -14.34
CA GLU A 36 -21.99 16.19 -15.27
C GLU A 36 -22.07 15.65 -16.71
N PRO A 37 -22.62 16.41 -17.67
CA PRO A 37 -23.17 17.76 -17.51
C PRO A 37 -24.57 17.79 -16.88
N ARG A 38 -24.86 18.83 -16.10
CA ARG A 38 -26.18 19.11 -15.51
C ARG A 38 -27.07 19.93 -16.44
N GLU A 39 -28.38 19.93 -16.17
CA GLU A 39 -29.33 20.82 -16.85
C GLU A 39 -28.85 22.28 -16.84
N GLY A 40 -28.95 22.95 -17.98
CA GLY A 40 -28.49 24.32 -18.25
C GLY A 40 -27.01 24.46 -18.65
N GLN A 41 -26.17 23.46 -18.37
CA GLN A 41 -24.75 23.51 -18.73
C GLN A 41 -24.52 23.19 -20.21
N VAL A 42 -23.35 23.59 -20.72
CA VAL A 42 -22.90 23.22 -22.07
C VAL A 42 -22.71 21.71 -22.12
N PHE A 43 -23.33 21.05 -23.10
CA PHE A 43 -23.16 19.63 -23.30
C PHE A 43 -21.72 19.34 -23.77
N SER A 44 -21.01 18.54 -22.99
CA SER A 44 -19.69 18.02 -23.31
C SER A 44 -19.73 16.51 -23.31
N HIS A 45 -19.59 15.90 -24.50
CA HIS A 45 -19.59 14.45 -24.64
C HIS A 45 -18.49 13.77 -23.78
N PRO A 46 -17.24 14.29 -23.72
CA PRO A 46 -16.24 13.76 -22.80
C PRO A 46 -16.64 13.77 -21.32
N GLN A 47 -17.33 14.82 -20.86
CA GLN A 47 -17.80 14.90 -19.47
C GLN A 47 -18.94 13.92 -19.19
N TYR A 48 -19.89 13.81 -20.12
CA TYR A 48 -20.97 12.82 -20.06
C TYR A 48 -20.42 11.39 -19.96
N GLU A 49 -19.50 11.03 -20.85
CA GLU A 49 -18.86 9.71 -20.85
C GLU A 49 -18.08 9.46 -19.56
N ALA A 50 -17.33 10.46 -19.06
CA ALA A 50 -16.60 10.33 -17.80
C ALA A 50 -17.53 10.11 -16.59
N SER A 51 -18.66 10.82 -16.50
CA SER A 51 -19.65 10.63 -15.44
C SER A 51 -20.34 9.28 -15.52
N LYS A 52 -20.70 8.83 -16.74
CA LYS A 52 -21.26 7.49 -16.98
C LYS A 52 -20.30 6.39 -16.53
N VAL A 53 -19.03 6.46 -16.94
CA VAL A 53 -17.99 5.50 -16.54
C VAL A 53 -17.77 5.51 -15.02
N ARG A 54 -17.78 6.68 -14.38
CA ARG A 54 -17.64 6.80 -12.93
C ARG A 54 -18.73 6.02 -12.19
N ILE A 55 -19.99 6.16 -12.59
CA ILE A 55 -21.12 5.43 -11.97
C ILE A 55 -21.01 3.93 -12.23
N THR A 56 -20.76 3.51 -13.48
CA THR A 56 -20.59 2.08 -13.82
C THR A 56 -19.45 1.46 -13.00
N ARG A 57 -18.32 2.17 -12.86
CA ARG A 57 -17.19 1.70 -12.03
C ARG A 57 -17.58 1.63 -10.56
N ARG A 58 -18.31 2.62 -10.03
CA ARG A 58 -18.80 2.62 -8.65
C ARG A 58 -19.71 1.44 -8.35
N LEU A 59 -20.59 1.08 -9.29
CA LEU A 59 -21.47 -0.09 -9.20
C LEU A 59 -20.63 -1.37 -9.07
N ALA A 60 -19.68 -1.59 -9.97
CA ALA A 60 -18.77 -2.75 -9.92
C ALA A 60 -17.92 -2.77 -8.64
N GLU A 61 -17.33 -1.63 -8.25
CA GLU A 61 -16.54 -1.49 -7.02
C GLU A 61 -17.31 -1.90 -5.75
N ARG A 62 -18.65 -1.82 -5.78
CA ARG A 62 -19.54 -2.11 -4.64
C ARG A 62 -20.27 -3.45 -4.74
N GLY A 63 -19.98 -4.23 -5.78
CA GLY A 63 -20.48 -5.58 -5.95
C GLY A 63 -21.79 -5.68 -6.73
N TYR A 64 -22.15 -4.68 -7.53
CA TYR A 64 -23.29 -4.77 -8.45
C TYR A 64 -22.78 -5.26 -9.82
N PHE A 65 -22.38 -6.53 -9.90
CA PHE A 65 -21.75 -7.10 -11.10
C PHE A 65 -22.74 -7.30 -12.26
N ASP A 66 -24.01 -7.50 -11.93
CA ASP A 66 -25.09 -7.70 -12.90
C ASP A 66 -25.66 -6.35 -13.39
N ALA A 67 -25.04 -5.22 -13.02
CA ALA A 67 -25.54 -3.91 -13.36
C ALA A 67 -25.46 -3.64 -14.86
N ASP A 68 -26.57 -3.26 -15.47
CA ASP A 68 -26.65 -2.96 -16.91
C ASP A 68 -27.53 -1.73 -17.17
N PHE A 69 -27.40 -1.16 -18.37
CA PHE A 69 -28.20 -0.02 -18.79
C PHE A 69 -29.59 -0.45 -19.25
N THR A 70 -30.63 0.06 -18.59
CA THR A 70 -32.00 -0.03 -19.10
C THR A 70 -32.28 1.07 -20.11
N GLN A 71 -31.66 2.24 -19.96
CA GLN A 71 -31.65 3.32 -20.95
C GLN A 71 -30.24 3.91 -21.08
N ARG A 72 -29.81 4.15 -22.32
CA ARG A 72 -28.49 4.75 -22.62
C ARG A 72 -28.58 5.63 -23.86
N ARG A 73 -29.20 6.80 -23.70
CA ARG A 73 -29.49 7.70 -24.82
C ARG A 73 -29.09 9.13 -24.49
N VAL A 74 -28.50 9.79 -25.49
CA VAL A 74 -28.37 11.26 -25.53
C VAL A 74 -28.88 11.73 -26.88
N ALA A 75 -29.91 12.58 -26.88
CA ALA A 75 -30.46 13.19 -28.08
C ALA A 75 -29.95 14.63 -28.21
N ILE A 76 -29.41 14.99 -29.38
CA ILE A 76 -28.93 16.35 -29.66
C ILE A 76 -29.85 16.98 -30.72
N THR A 77 -30.57 18.02 -30.34
CA THR A 77 -31.46 18.79 -31.21
C THR A 77 -30.75 20.06 -31.65
N ARG A 78 -30.12 20.00 -32.83
CA ARG A 78 -29.25 21.08 -33.35
C ARG A 78 -29.99 22.41 -33.53
N ALA A 79 -31.23 22.37 -34.01
CA ALA A 79 -32.04 23.57 -34.25
C ALA A 79 -32.35 24.35 -32.97
N GLU A 80 -32.37 23.67 -31.84
CA GLU A 80 -32.69 24.24 -30.52
C GLU A 80 -31.44 24.42 -29.66
N HIS A 81 -30.25 24.08 -30.18
CA HIS A 81 -29.01 24.01 -29.42
C HIS A 81 -29.18 23.25 -28.09
N ALA A 82 -29.95 22.15 -28.11
CA ALA A 82 -30.36 21.41 -26.91
C ALA A 82 -29.87 19.95 -26.92
N ALA A 83 -29.55 19.44 -25.73
CA ALA A 83 -29.25 18.03 -25.48
C ALA A 83 -30.19 17.48 -24.40
N ASP A 84 -30.77 16.32 -24.64
CA ASP A 84 -31.62 15.59 -23.69
C ASP A 84 -30.94 14.25 -23.35
N ILE A 85 -30.67 14.04 -22.06
CA ILE A 85 -29.97 12.87 -21.53
C ILE A 85 -30.99 11.95 -20.85
N ASP A 86 -31.00 10.68 -21.24
CA ASP A 86 -31.79 9.61 -20.59
C ASP A 86 -30.88 8.41 -20.33
N LEU A 87 -30.54 8.20 -19.06
CA LEU A 87 -29.53 7.27 -18.62
C LEU A 87 -29.97 6.54 -17.35
N ASN A 88 -30.36 5.28 -17.50
CA ASN A 88 -30.88 4.48 -16.40
C ASN A 88 -30.09 3.18 -16.30
N TRP A 89 -29.71 2.81 -15.08
CA TRP A 89 -29.11 1.51 -14.77
C TRP A 89 -30.11 0.67 -14.00
N ASP A 90 -30.20 -0.61 -14.32
CA ASP A 90 -30.65 -1.62 -13.36
C ASP A 90 -29.41 -2.18 -12.68
N SER A 91 -29.31 -2.01 -11.37
CA SER A 91 -28.17 -2.48 -10.58
C SER A 91 -28.19 -3.97 -10.31
N GLY A 92 -29.33 -4.64 -10.52
CA GLY A 92 -29.51 -6.02 -10.09
C GLY A 92 -29.36 -6.18 -8.58
N ARG A 93 -28.79 -7.32 -8.17
CA ARG A 93 -28.50 -7.62 -6.76
C ARG A 93 -27.10 -7.16 -6.38
N ARG A 94 -26.90 -6.91 -5.09
CA ARG A 94 -25.57 -6.69 -4.52
C ARG A 94 -24.96 -8.02 -4.10
N TYR A 95 -23.72 -8.27 -4.50
CA TYR A 95 -22.96 -9.44 -4.10
C TYR A 95 -22.19 -9.22 -2.80
N ASP A 96 -21.89 -10.32 -2.13
CA ASP A 96 -21.11 -10.35 -0.90
C ASP A 96 -19.73 -10.96 -1.13
N MET A 97 -18.80 -10.68 -0.21
CA MET A 97 -17.49 -11.30 -0.21
C MET A 97 -17.58 -12.79 0.16
N GLY A 98 -17.03 -13.64 -0.70
CA GLY A 98 -16.90 -15.06 -0.45
C GLY A 98 -15.54 -15.46 0.12
N LYS A 99 -15.30 -16.77 0.07
CA LYS A 99 -14.05 -17.40 0.51
C LYS A 99 -12.88 -17.03 -0.40
N VAL A 100 -11.70 -16.86 0.21
CA VAL A 100 -10.43 -16.68 -0.50
C VAL A 100 -9.78 -18.03 -0.77
N ARG A 101 -9.36 -18.26 -2.01
CA ARG A 101 -8.62 -19.44 -2.45
C ARG A 101 -7.20 -19.01 -2.83
N PHE A 102 -6.24 -19.30 -1.96
CA PHE A 102 -4.84 -19.01 -2.25
C PHE A 102 -4.17 -20.16 -3.02
N ASP A 103 -3.44 -19.81 -4.08
CA ASP A 103 -2.60 -20.72 -4.87
C ASP A 103 -1.12 -20.30 -4.75
N TYR A 104 -0.33 -21.13 -4.06
CA TYR A 104 1.12 -21.00 -3.88
C TYR A 104 1.78 -22.36 -3.59
N ASP A 105 3.10 -22.45 -3.78
CA ASP A 105 3.84 -23.72 -3.83
C ASP A 105 4.85 -23.95 -2.67
N TYR A 106 5.28 -22.92 -1.94
CA TYR A 106 6.38 -23.02 -0.97
C TYR A 106 6.02 -22.68 0.47
N PHE A 107 5.09 -21.75 0.67
CA PHE A 107 4.73 -21.29 2.01
C PHE A 107 3.80 -22.29 2.70
N ARG A 108 3.74 -22.22 4.03
CA ARG A 108 2.83 -23.06 4.80
C ARG A 108 1.38 -22.62 4.56
N ASP A 109 0.49 -23.59 4.41
CA ASP A 109 -0.95 -23.39 4.38
C ASP A 109 -1.43 -22.48 5.52
N GLY A 110 -2.28 -21.53 5.18
CA GLY A 110 -2.87 -20.56 6.10
C GLY A 110 -1.94 -19.42 6.54
N LEU A 111 -0.72 -19.30 5.99
CA LEU A 111 0.19 -18.21 6.34
C LEU A 111 -0.39 -16.82 6.01
N PHE A 112 -1.16 -16.72 4.92
CA PHE A 112 -1.70 -15.45 4.40
C PHE A 112 -3.15 -15.20 4.78
N ASP A 113 -3.86 -16.19 5.33
CA ASP A 113 -5.26 -16.05 5.75
C ASP A 113 -5.49 -14.87 6.72
N PRO A 114 -4.59 -14.56 7.68
CA PRO A 114 -4.77 -13.41 8.56
C PRO A 114 -4.72 -12.05 7.83
N LEU A 115 -4.25 -12.00 6.58
CA LEU A 115 -4.21 -10.78 5.76
C LEU A 115 -5.56 -10.49 5.07
N VAL A 116 -6.50 -11.43 5.14
CA VAL A 116 -7.85 -11.26 4.59
C VAL A 116 -8.66 -10.41 5.57
N TYR A 117 -8.88 -9.16 5.20
CA TYR A 117 -9.52 -8.13 6.04
C TYR A 117 -11.04 -8.09 5.94
N TRP A 118 -11.68 -9.20 5.60
CA TRP A 118 -13.13 -9.30 5.53
C TRP A 118 -13.62 -10.63 6.04
N GLU A 119 -14.86 -10.60 6.54
CA GLU A 119 -15.61 -11.80 6.87
C GLU A 119 -16.42 -12.23 5.65
N GLU A 120 -16.54 -13.54 5.47
CA GLU A 120 -17.39 -14.13 4.44
C GLU A 120 -18.85 -13.73 4.67
N GLY A 121 -19.55 -13.34 3.61
CA GLY A 121 -20.92 -12.79 3.66
C GLY A 121 -20.98 -11.28 3.95
N SER A 122 -19.85 -10.61 4.21
CA SER A 122 -19.85 -9.14 4.27
C SER A 122 -19.95 -8.54 2.87
N TYR A 123 -20.61 -7.38 2.72
CA TYR A 123 -20.78 -6.74 1.40
C TYR A 123 -19.49 -6.67 0.58
N TYR A 124 -19.61 -7.00 -0.71
CA TYR A 124 -18.49 -6.87 -1.64
C TYR A 124 -18.07 -5.40 -1.72
N HIS A 125 -16.74 -5.21 -1.75
CA HIS A 125 -16.12 -3.91 -1.96
C HIS A 125 -14.70 -4.10 -2.49
N GLU A 126 -14.38 -3.54 -3.65
CA GLU A 126 -13.07 -3.69 -4.30
C GLU A 126 -11.91 -3.24 -3.41
N GLY A 127 -12.10 -2.16 -2.64
CA GLY A 127 -11.09 -1.69 -1.68
C GLY A 127 -10.63 -2.73 -0.63
N LYS A 128 -11.42 -3.78 -0.34
CA LYS A 128 -10.96 -4.91 0.50
C LYS A 128 -9.92 -5.76 -0.23
N LEU A 129 -10.10 -5.97 -1.54
CA LEU A 129 -9.14 -6.67 -2.41
C LEU A 129 -7.87 -5.84 -2.59
N ASP A 130 -8.00 -4.52 -2.75
CA ASP A 130 -6.86 -3.61 -2.83
C ASP A 130 -6.03 -3.64 -1.56
N ARG A 131 -6.68 -3.64 -0.39
CA ARG A 131 -5.98 -3.78 0.89
C ARG A 131 -5.23 -5.11 1.00
N LEU A 132 -5.84 -6.22 0.57
CA LEU A 132 -5.16 -7.52 0.52
C LEU A 132 -3.95 -7.47 -0.42
N ARG A 133 -4.11 -6.88 -1.61
CA ARG A 133 -3.01 -6.67 -2.57
C ARG A 133 -1.88 -5.85 -1.96
N GLU A 134 -2.20 -4.76 -1.27
CA GLU A 134 -1.23 -3.90 -0.59
C GLU A 134 -0.47 -4.68 0.49
N SER A 135 -1.19 -5.42 1.35
CA SER A 135 -0.58 -6.25 2.39
C SER A 135 0.36 -7.32 1.80
N LEU A 136 -0.07 -8.04 0.77
CA LEU A 136 0.76 -9.03 0.06
C LEU A 136 1.98 -8.39 -0.63
N THR A 137 1.82 -7.20 -1.20
CA THR A 137 2.91 -6.44 -1.83
C THR A 137 3.95 -6.02 -0.79
N LYS A 138 3.51 -5.53 0.38
CA LYS A 138 4.40 -5.17 1.51
C LYS A 138 5.22 -6.35 2.02
N LEU A 139 4.74 -7.60 1.85
CA LEU A 139 5.54 -8.78 2.20
C LEU A 139 6.74 -8.96 1.29
N ASP A 140 6.71 -8.44 0.07
CA ASP A 140 7.83 -8.51 -0.88
C ASP A 140 8.26 -9.97 -1.19
N TYR A 141 7.38 -10.95 -0.97
CA TYR A 141 7.62 -12.37 -1.26
C TYR A 141 7.38 -12.74 -2.72
N PHE A 142 6.55 -11.96 -3.41
CA PHE A 142 5.96 -12.31 -4.68
C PHE A 142 6.34 -11.28 -5.76
N SER A 143 6.64 -11.77 -6.96
CA SER A 143 6.84 -10.93 -8.14
C SER A 143 5.53 -10.63 -8.85
N THR A 144 4.53 -11.49 -8.67
CA THR A 144 3.21 -11.36 -9.27
C THR A 144 2.16 -11.73 -8.24
N ILE A 145 1.18 -10.85 -8.07
CA ILE A 145 0.02 -11.02 -7.20
C ILE A 145 -1.20 -10.85 -8.09
N ASP A 146 -1.86 -11.96 -8.39
CA ASP A 146 -3.08 -11.96 -9.19
C ASP A 146 -4.26 -12.27 -8.27
N ILE A 147 -5.20 -11.33 -8.17
CA ILE A 147 -6.37 -11.40 -7.32
C ILE A 147 -7.58 -11.25 -8.24
N GLN A 148 -8.35 -12.31 -8.36
CA GLN A 148 -9.48 -12.39 -9.28
C GLN A 148 -10.75 -12.73 -8.48
N PRO A 149 -11.68 -11.79 -8.29
CA PRO A 149 -13.02 -12.14 -7.88
C PRO A 149 -13.69 -12.94 -9.02
N LYS A 150 -14.51 -13.93 -8.68
CA LYS A 150 -15.23 -14.80 -9.62
C LYS A 150 -16.75 -14.68 -9.44
N PRO A 151 -17.39 -13.56 -9.86
CA PRO A 151 -18.85 -13.40 -9.73
C PRO A 151 -19.65 -14.54 -10.38
N GLU A 152 -19.12 -15.13 -11.44
CA GLU A 152 -19.69 -16.28 -12.14
C GLU A 152 -19.72 -17.57 -11.30
N GLU A 153 -18.87 -17.66 -10.28
CA GLU A 153 -18.82 -18.77 -9.30
C GLU A 153 -19.49 -18.38 -7.97
N ALA A 154 -20.27 -17.30 -7.94
CA ALA A 154 -21.00 -16.91 -6.74
C ALA A 154 -21.96 -18.02 -6.30
N ASP A 155 -22.03 -18.26 -5.00
CA ASP A 155 -22.93 -19.26 -4.46
C ASP A 155 -24.40 -18.81 -4.44
N ASP A 156 -25.28 -19.69 -3.96
CA ASP A 156 -26.73 -19.42 -3.87
C ASP A 156 -27.05 -18.18 -3.01
N GLN A 157 -26.15 -17.79 -2.11
CA GLN A 157 -26.30 -16.62 -1.24
C GLN A 157 -25.69 -15.36 -1.86
N GLY A 158 -25.12 -15.43 -3.07
CA GLY A 158 -24.49 -14.30 -3.75
C GLY A 158 -23.09 -13.97 -3.22
N ARG A 159 -22.42 -14.92 -2.55
CA ARG A 159 -21.04 -14.74 -2.07
C ARG A 159 -20.04 -15.08 -3.18
N VAL A 160 -19.21 -14.11 -3.53
CA VAL A 160 -18.25 -14.21 -4.63
C VAL A 160 -16.91 -14.77 -4.14
N PRO A 161 -16.48 -15.97 -4.57
CA PRO A 161 -15.16 -16.47 -4.22
C PRO A 161 -14.07 -15.61 -4.89
N VAL A 162 -12.91 -15.54 -4.23
CA VAL A 162 -11.75 -14.77 -4.70
C VAL A 162 -10.56 -15.68 -4.85
N ASP A 163 -10.04 -15.78 -6.07
CA ASP A 163 -8.80 -16.50 -6.37
C ASP A 163 -7.60 -15.60 -6.20
N VAL A 164 -6.62 -16.06 -5.44
CA VAL A 164 -5.38 -15.34 -5.19
C VAL A 164 -4.21 -16.21 -5.60
N LYS A 165 -3.69 -15.95 -6.79
CA LYS A 165 -2.53 -16.66 -7.34
C LYS A 165 -1.26 -15.88 -7.09
N LEU A 166 -0.30 -16.53 -6.44
CA LEU A 166 0.92 -15.91 -5.95
C LEU A 166 2.16 -16.53 -6.60
N THR A 167 2.86 -15.75 -7.42
CA THR A 167 4.13 -16.18 -8.02
C THR A 167 5.29 -15.65 -7.20
N ARG A 168 6.16 -16.55 -6.74
CA ARG A 168 7.32 -16.21 -5.90
C ARG A 168 8.32 -15.31 -6.63
N ALA A 169 8.77 -14.27 -5.93
CA ALA A 169 9.93 -13.50 -6.35
C ALA A 169 11.23 -14.31 -6.15
N LYS A 170 12.30 -13.89 -6.82
CA LYS A 170 13.65 -14.41 -6.56
C LYS A 170 13.97 -14.27 -5.07
N ARG A 171 14.39 -15.37 -4.45
CA ARG A 171 14.55 -15.47 -2.99
C ARG A 171 15.53 -14.46 -2.40
N THR A 172 16.58 -14.12 -3.14
CA THR A 172 17.69 -13.31 -2.64
C THR A 172 17.89 -12.08 -3.51
N VAL A 173 18.00 -10.93 -2.85
CA VAL A 173 18.36 -9.64 -3.44
C VAL A 173 19.78 -9.32 -2.99
N TYR A 174 20.63 -9.04 -3.96
CA TYR A 174 21.99 -8.58 -3.73
C TYR A 174 22.06 -7.10 -4.09
N THR A 175 22.56 -6.29 -3.16
CA THR A 175 22.74 -4.85 -3.35
C THR A 175 24.23 -4.55 -3.25
N ALA A 176 24.74 -3.76 -4.19
CA ALA A 176 26.09 -3.23 -4.16
C ALA A 176 26.06 -1.76 -4.58
N GLY A 177 26.87 -0.92 -3.96
CA GLY A 177 26.94 0.50 -4.29
C GLY A 177 28.20 1.16 -3.76
N LEU A 178 28.51 2.33 -4.31
CA LEU A 178 29.56 3.21 -3.80
C LEU A 178 28.90 4.37 -3.03
N SER A 179 29.63 4.97 -2.10
CA SER A 179 29.20 6.16 -1.36
C SER A 179 30.37 7.12 -1.15
N TYR A 180 30.07 8.41 -1.04
CA TYR A 180 31.03 9.43 -0.66
C TYR A 180 30.32 10.47 0.20
N GLY A 181 30.93 10.85 1.31
CA GLY A 181 30.45 11.92 2.19
C GLY A 181 31.63 12.72 2.72
N SER A 182 31.42 14.01 3.02
CA SER A 182 32.46 14.88 3.57
C SER A 182 33.02 14.37 4.91
N GLU A 183 32.16 13.80 5.75
CA GLU A 183 32.56 13.27 7.07
C GLU A 183 32.98 11.80 7.01
N SER A 184 32.18 10.96 6.35
CA SER A 184 32.42 9.51 6.28
C SER A 184 33.53 9.11 5.30
N GLY A 185 33.86 10.00 4.38
CA GLY A 185 34.74 9.72 3.25
C GLY A 185 34.11 8.83 2.18
N ALA A 186 34.95 8.31 1.29
CA ALA A 186 34.59 7.32 0.29
C ALA A 186 34.28 5.95 0.92
N GLY A 187 33.37 5.19 0.32
CA GLY A 187 32.96 3.89 0.84
C GLY A 187 32.23 3.01 -0.16
N VAL A 188 31.99 1.79 0.28
CA VAL A 188 31.22 0.77 -0.43
C VAL A 188 30.07 0.29 0.45
N ARG A 189 28.95 -0.02 -0.18
CA ARG A 189 27.76 -0.59 0.45
C ARG A 189 27.47 -1.94 -0.17
N GLY A 190 27.21 -2.94 0.66
CA GLY A 190 26.84 -4.29 0.27
C GLY A 190 25.63 -4.75 1.06
N GLY A 191 24.72 -5.48 0.42
CA GLY A 191 23.51 -5.98 1.05
C GLY A 191 23.12 -7.35 0.51
N VAL A 192 22.66 -8.22 1.41
CA VAL A 192 22.04 -9.50 1.07
C VAL A 192 20.73 -9.59 1.82
N GLU A 193 19.62 -9.45 1.09
CA GLU A 193 18.28 -9.68 1.63
C GLU A 193 17.75 -11.03 1.14
N ARG A 194 17.40 -11.90 2.07
CA ARG A 194 16.57 -13.09 1.82
C ARG A 194 15.12 -12.74 2.10
N ARG A 195 14.35 -12.54 1.03
CA ARG A 195 12.91 -12.28 1.07
C ARG A 195 12.15 -13.36 1.82
N TYR A 196 12.64 -14.60 1.81
CA TYR A 196 12.16 -15.65 2.69
C TYR A 196 13.27 -16.68 2.98
N VAL A 197 13.36 -17.13 4.23
CA VAL A 197 14.33 -18.10 4.72
C VAL A 197 13.70 -19.49 4.84
N ASN A 198 12.40 -19.58 5.14
CA ASN A 198 11.66 -20.83 5.31
C ASN A 198 10.21 -20.69 4.83
N SER A 199 9.44 -21.78 4.83
CA SER A 199 8.02 -21.81 4.47
C SER A 199 7.11 -21.05 5.44
N ARG A 200 7.61 -20.64 6.62
CA ARG A 200 6.88 -19.80 7.58
C ARG A 200 6.99 -18.30 7.26
N GLY A 201 7.68 -17.92 6.18
CA GLY A 201 7.83 -16.51 5.79
C GLY A 201 8.86 -15.74 6.63
N HIS A 202 9.81 -16.39 7.28
CA HIS A 202 10.84 -15.63 8.01
C HIS A 202 11.75 -14.91 7.00
N LYS A 203 12.20 -13.69 7.30
CA LYS A 203 13.15 -12.93 6.48
C LYS A 203 14.51 -12.79 7.16
N MET A 204 15.55 -12.61 6.37
CA MET A 204 16.87 -12.24 6.87
C MET A 204 17.46 -11.15 5.97
N ASP A 205 17.99 -10.10 6.57
CA ASP A 205 18.63 -8.99 5.87
C ASP A 205 19.98 -8.71 6.53
N THR A 206 21.03 -8.64 5.71
CA THR A 206 22.38 -8.30 6.16
C THR A 206 22.90 -7.16 5.30
N GLN A 207 23.30 -6.07 5.94
CA GLN A 207 23.79 -4.85 5.30
C GLN A 207 25.16 -4.49 5.85
N LEU A 208 26.10 -4.25 4.94
CA LEU A 208 27.44 -3.77 5.20
C LEU A 208 27.58 -2.38 4.59
N ASP A 209 27.96 -1.41 5.40
CA ASP A 209 28.42 -0.09 4.99
C ASP A 209 29.88 0.03 5.43
N TYR A 210 30.79 0.16 4.47
CA TYR A 210 32.23 0.27 4.73
C TYR A 210 32.77 1.53 4.07
N ALA A 211 32.86 2.60 4.84
CA ALA A 211 33.48 3.87 4.45
C ALA A 211 34.81 4.09 5.19
N GLN A 212 35.57 5.09 4.77
CA GLN A 212 36.87 5.44 5.35
C GLN A 212 36.78 5.63 6.87
N ASN A 213 35.86 6.48 7.30
CA ASN A 213 35.73 6.89 8.71
C ASN A 213 34.57 6.21 9.43
N ARG A 214 33.77 5.41 8.73
CA ARG A 214 32.57 4.76 9.30
C ARG A 214 32.34 3.39 8.73
N LYS A 215 32.14 2.40 9.59
CA LYS A 215 31.89 1.00 9.24
C LYS A 215 30.69 0.51 10.03
N SER A 216 29.73 -0.11 9.35
CA SER A 216 28.53 -0.67 9.97
C SER A 216 28.19 -2.02 9.36
N LEU A 217 28.01 -3.04 10.19
CA LEU A 217 27.42 -4.31 9.79
C LEU A 217 26.14 -4.52 10.58
N THR A 218 25.01 -4.57 9.88
CA THR A 218 23.70 -4.84 10.48
C THR A 218 23.17 -6.16 9.94
N THR A 219 22.76 -7.06 10.82
CA THR A 219 22.02 -8.27 10.45
C THR A 219 20.70 -8.29 11.19
N SER A 220 19.61 -8.52 10.48
CA SER A 220 18.26 -8.59 11.03
C SER A 220 17.54 -9.86 10.58
N TYR A 221 16.81 -10.46 11.51
CA TYR A 221 15.94 -11.60 11.29
C TYR A 221 14.51 -11.22 11.65
N ARG A 222 13.58 -11.35 10.70
CA ARG A 222 12.18 -10.95 10.88
C ARG A 222 11.25 -12.14 10.78
N VAL A 223 10.30 -12.23 11.70
CA VAL A 223 9.26 -13.25 11.74
C VAL A 223 7.90 -12.58 11.58
N PRO A 224 7.06 -13.03 10.63
CA PRO A 224 5.77 -12.42 10.39
C PRO A 224 4.83 -12.60 11.59
N ALA A 225 4.09 -11.55 11.94
CA ALA A 225 3.27 -11.49 13.15
C ALA A 225 1.81 -11.07 12.86
N PHE A 226 1.18 -11.64 11.83
CA PHE A 226 -0.08 -11.17 11.24
C PHE A 226 -1.35 -11.39 12.09
N ARG A 227 -1.30 -12.18 13.19
CA ARG A 227 -2.53 -12.62 13.88
C ARG A 227 -3.33 -11.50 14.57
N TRP A 228 -2.69 -10.46 15.10
CA TRP A 228 -3.37 -9.40 15.89
C TRP A 228 -3.18 -8.00 15.31
N LEU A 229 -1.97 -7.72 14.81
CA LEU A 229 -1.58 -6.45 14.22
C LEU A 229 -0.57 -6.77 13.14
N ASP A 230 -0.83 -6.34 11.90
CA ASP A 230 0.11 -6.50 10.80
C ASP A 230 1.47 -5.93 11.18
N GLY A 231 2.51 -6.75 11.08
CA GLY A 231 3.84 -6.39 11.55
C GLY A 231 4.77 -7.58 11.72
N TRP A 232 5.86 -7.34 12.44
CA TRP A 232 7.00 -8.25 12.51
C TRP A 232 7.57 -8.34 13.91
N TYR A 233 7.96 -9.54 14.32
CA TYR A 233 8.98 -9.72 15.36
C TYR A 233 10.35 -9.61 14.70
N THR A 234 11.23 -8.78 15.22
CA THR A 234 12.57 -8.56 14.67
C THR A 234 13.63 -8.81 15.74
N ALA A 235 14.63 -9.59 15.40
CA ALA A 235 15.89 -9.66 16.14
C ALA A 235 16.98 -9.08 15.26
N SER A 236 17.74 -8.11 15.73
CA SER A 236 18.85 -7.53 14.99
C SER A 236 20.11 -7.36 15.82
N ALA A 237 21.24 -7.47 15.14
CA ALA A 237 22.56 -7.19 15.66
C ALA A 237 23.21 -6.14 14.76
N ARG A 238 23.76 -5.09 15.37
CA ARG A 238 24.53 -4.04 14.69
C ARG A 238 25.91 -3.94 15.31
N LEU A 239 26.93 -4.04 14.47
CA LEU A 239 28.30 -3.68 14.77
C LEU A 239 28.58 -2.34 14.10
N TYR A 240 29.10 -1.38 14.86
CA TYR A 240 29.36 -0.04 14.38
C TYR A 240 30.73 0.44 14.86
N ASP A 241 31.49 1.04 13.95
CA ASP A 241 32.80 1.63 14.20
C ASP A 241 32.86 2.97 13.45
N GLU A 242 33.17 4.03 14.16
CA GLU A 242 33.32 5.38 13.64
C GLU A 242 34.61 5.99 14.18
N GLN A 243 35.47 6.44 13.26
CA GLN A 243 36.78 7.01 13.54
C GLN A 243 36.91 8.29 12.73
N THR A 244 36.71 9.42 13.39
CA THR A 244 36.89 10.77 12.83
C THR A 244 37.91 11.53 13.66
N ASP A 245 38.19 12.78 13.27
CA ASP A 245 39.11 13.66 13.98
C ASP A 245 38.59 14.06 15.38
N TYR A 246 37.29 13.89 15.64
CA TYR A 246 36.64 14.32 16.88
C TYR A 246 36.06 13.17 17.70
N ILE A 247 35.73 12.03 17.09
CA ILE A 247 35.15 10.88 17.78
C ILE A 247 35.79 9.57 17.33
N ASP A 248 36.07 8.70 18.30
CA ASP A 248 36.38 7.29 18.07
C ASP A 248 35.37 6.47 18.89
N LEU A 249 34.40 5.88 18.19
CA LEU A 249 33.25 5.18 18.74
C LEU A 249 33.18 3.77 18.17
N ARG A 250 33.08 2.78 19.04
CA ARG A 250 32.75 1.40 18.69
C ARG A 250 31.57 0.93 19.51
N ASN A 251 30.54 0.41 18.85
CA ASN A 251 29.42 -0.18 19.55
C ASN A 251 28.90 -1.48 18.92
N VAL A 252 28.32 -2.28 19.82
CA VAL A 252 27.57 -3.50 19.50
C VAL A 252 26.18 -3.31 20.08
N LYS A 253 25.18 -3.35 19.21
CA LYS A 253 23.77 -3.22 19.59
C LYS A 253 23.00 -4.48 19.21
N LEU A 254 22.37 -5.10 20.19
CA LEU A 254 21.37 -6.16 19.99
C LEU A 254 19.99 -5.58 20.25
N THR A 255 19.04 -5.85 19.35
CA THR A 255 17.68 -5.34 19.46
C THR A 255 16.69 -6.47 19.24
N GLY A 256 15.76 -6.66 20.18
CA GLY A 256 14.56 -7.45 19.98
C GLY A 256 13.36 -6.51 19.91
N SER A 257 12.52 -6.62 18.88
CA SER A 257 11.38 -5.71 18.70
C SER A 257 10.13 -6.37 18.12
N ARG A 258 8.99 -5.72 18.36
CA ARG A 258 7.70 -6.00 17.73
C ARG A 258 7.19 -4.72 17.08
N SER A 259 7.07 -4.72 15.75
CA SER A 259 6.43 -3.66 14.97
C SER A 259 4.97 -3.99 14.70
N GLY A 260 4.07 -3.01 14.66
CA GLY A 260 2.66 -3.19 14.35
C GLY A 260 2.04 -1.96 13.68
N GLN A 261 1.22 -2.19 12.65
CA GLN A 261 0.40 -1.17 12.02
C GLN A 261 -0.92 -1.02 12.78
N ILE A 262 -1.10 0.12 13.45
CA ILE A 262 -2.29 0.39 14.28
C ILE A 262 -3.46 0.82 13.38
N ASN A 263 -3.20 1.69 12.41
CA ASN A 263 -4.15 2.10 11.38
C ASN A 263 -3.40 2.52 10.10
N GLU A 264 -4.08 3.13 9.14
CA GLU A 264 -3.48 3.56 7.86
C GLU A 264 -2.39 4.62 8.01
N ARG A 265 -2.40 5.39 9.11
CA ARG A 265 -1.48 6.52 9.35
C ARG A 265 -0.47 6.26 10.46
N TRP A 266 -0.80 5.37 11.39
CA TRP A 266 0.00 5.08 12.58
C TRP A 266 0.63 3.69 12.55
N SER A 267 1.93 3.65 12.79
CA SER A 267 2.67 2.42 13.09
C SER A 267 3.44 2.59 14.39
N ALA A 268 3.62 1.50 15.14
CA ALA A 268 4.37 1.50 16.38
C ALA A 268 5.38 0.35 16.43
N ILE A 269 6.47 0.57 17.16
CA ILE A 269 7.53 -0.40 17.41
C ILE A 269 7.85 -0.36 18.89
N ALA A 270 7.71 -1.49 19.57
CA ALA A 270 8.23 -1.71 20.91
C ALA A 270 9.51 -2.54 20.80
N SER A 271 10.59 -2.11 21.45
CA SER A 271 11.86 -2.81 21.42
C SER A 271 12.56 -2.84 22.77
N ILE A 272 13.41 -3.85 22.97
CA ILE A 272 14.40 -3.93 24.03
C ILE A 272 15.76 -3.93 23.35
N ASN A 273 16.63 -3.05 23.81
CA ASN A 273 17.96 -2.85 23.24
C ASN A 273 19.00 -3.21 24.30
N ALA A 274 20.04 -3.93 23.90
CA ALA A 274 21.26 -4.11 24.67
C ALA A 274 22.41 -3.49 23.86
N LEU A 275 23.05 -2.46 24.42
CA LEU A 275 24.10 -1.68 23.78
C LEU A 275 25.38 -1.77 24.62
N ARG A 276 26.46 -2.24 24.01
CA ARG A 276 27.82 -2.12 24.55
C ARG A 276 28.58 -1.16 23.66
N GLU A 277 29.12 -0.11 24.26
CA GLU A 277 29.86 0.91 23.51
C GLU A 277 31.14 1.31 24.23
N ARG A 278 32.11 1.73 23.42
CA ARG A 278 33.38 2.30 23.84
C ARG A 278 33.62 3.53 22.99
N TRP A 279 33.86 4.66 23.64
CA TRP A 279 34.09 5.91 22.92
C TRP A 279 35.19 6.74 23.57
N ARG A 280 35.74 7.67 22.80
CA ARG A 280 36.51 8.81 23.29
C ARG A 280 36.22 10.02 22.40
N PHE A 281 36.27 11.19 23.01
CA PHE A 281 36.13 12.46 22.32
C PHE A 281 37.46 13.20 22.32
N SER A 282 37.76 13.86 21.20
CA SER A 282 38.83 14.85 21.17
C SER A 282 38.46 16.07 22.02
N SER A 283 39.45 16.67 22.69
CA SER A 283 39.32 17.98 23.35
C SER A 283 40.13 19.01 22.57
N GLY A 284 39.60 19.47 21.44
CA GLY A 284 40.32 20.35 20.50
C GLY A 284 40.68 19.61 19.21
N ASP A 285 41.86 19.89 18.66
CA ASP A 285 42.33 19.32 17.38
C ASP A 285 43.04 17.95 17.54
N ASP A 286 43.19 17.43 18.77
CA ASP A 286 43.94 16.21 19.05
C ASP A 286 43.32 15.34 20.16
N PHE A 287 43.50 14.02 20.06
CA PHE A 287 43.10 13.04 21.09
C PHE A 287 44.05 13.00 22.30
N GLU A 288 44.93 13.99 22.48
CA GLU A 288 45.89 14.02 23.60
C GLU A 288 45.16 14.04 24.95
N GLY A 289 45.43 13.02 25.78
CA GLY A 289 44.80 12.84 27.08
C GLY A 289 43.38 12.24 27.05
N ALA A 290 42.81 11.94 25.88
CA ALA A 290 41.49 11.34 25.78
C ALA A 290 41.49 9.86 26.22
N VAL A 291 40.81 9.57 27.33
CA VAL A 291 40.64 8.21 27.86
C VAL A 291 39.40 7.57 27.24
N TYR A 292 39.48 6.27 26.95
CA TYR A 292 38.30 5.53 26.51
C TYR A 292 37.32 5.32 27.65
N GLU A 293 36.09 5.75 27.43
CA GLU A 293 34.95 5.42 28.27
C GLU A 293 34.25 4.19 27.71
N THR A 294 33.62 3.41 28.60
CA THR A 294 32.84 2.24 28.20
C THR A 294 31.51 2.22 28.93
N SER A 295 30.45 1.84 28.23
CA SER A 295 29.11 1.71 28.81
C SER A 295 28.42 0.44 28.34
N THR A 296 27.55 -0.09 29.20
CA THR A 296 26.63 -1.18 28.88
C THR A 296 25.25 -0.79 29.33
N LEU A 297 24.35 -0.69 28.37
CA LEU A 297 22.99 -0.21 28.58
C LEU A 297 22.01 -1.28 28.12
N ILE A 298 21.00 -1.55 28.94
CA ILE A 298 19.81 -2.31 28.54
C ILE A 298 18.62 -1.40 28.77
N TYR A 299 17.86 -1.12 27.72
CA TYR A 299 16.75 -0.18 27.81
C TYR A 299 15.58 -0.55 26.88
N PRO A 300 14.33 -0.39 27.36
CA PRO A 300 13.17 -0.46 26.49
C PRO A 300 13.07 0.81 25.64
N GLN A 301 12.50 0.70 24.45
CA GLN A 301 12.22 1.82 23.56
C GLN A 301 10.85 1.61 22.90
N LEU A 302 10.05 2.68 22.90
CA LEU A 302 8.80 2.74 22.16
C LEU A 302 8.94 3.82 21.09
N GLN A 303 8.62 3.48 19.85
CA GLN A 303 8.58 4.42 18.74
C GLN A 303 7.20 4.35 18.09
N ALA A 304 6.57 5.50 17.86
CA ALA A 304 5.36 5.61 17.08
C ALA A 304 5.61 6.55 15.91
N ASN A 305 5.22 6.14 14.71
CA ASN A 305 5.36 6.93 13.49
C ASN A 305 3.97 7.26 12.95
N TYR A 306 3.73 8.56 12.70
CA TYR A 306 2.55 9.07 12.02
C TYR A 306 2.93 9.55 10.62
N VAL A 307 2.23 9.07 9.60
CA VAL A 307 2.43 9.50 8.22
C VAL A 307 1.07 9.91 7.64
N ASN A 308 0.96 11.18 7.27
CA ASN A 308 -0.21 11.74 6.59
C ASN A 308 0.28 12.69 5.49
N VAL A 309 0.54 12.13 4.32
CA VAL A 309 1.04 12.85 3.15
C VAL A 309 0.16 12.52 1.95
N ASP A 310 -0.10 13.52 1.13
CA ASP A 310 -0.93 13.38 -0.08
C ASP A 310 -0.21 12.55 -1.16
N ASP A 311 1.13 12.66 -1.23
CA ASP A 311 2.03 11.86 -2.07
C ASP A 311 3.27 11.46 -1.26
N ARG A 312 3.61 10.17 -1.22
CA ARG A 312 4.74 9.62 -0.44
C ARG A 312 6.09 9.82 -1.11
N LEU A 313 6.13 10.03 -2.42
CA LEU A 313 7.35 10.29 -3.19
C LEU A 313 7.61 11.79 -3.32
N PHE A 314 6.54 12.60 -3.40
CA PHE A 314 6.60 14.05 -3.49
C PHE A 314 5.65 14.74 -2.51
N PRO A 315 5.91 14.66 -1.19
CA PRO A 315 5.09 15.37 -0.21
C PRO A 315 5.17 16.88 -0.47
N ARG A 316 4.01 17.53 -0.57
CA ARG A 316 3.87 18.99 -0.74
C ARG A 316 3.75 19.71 0.59
#